data_AF-A0A1C6RNW6-F1
#
_entry.id   AF-A0A1C6RNW6-F1
#
_cell.length_a   1.000
_cell.length_b   1.000
_cell.length_c   1.000
_cell.angle_alpha   90.00
_cell.angle_beta   90.00
_cell.angle_gamma   90.00
#
_symmetry.space_group_name_H-M   'P 1'
#
loop_
_entity.id
_entity.type
_entity.pdbx_description
1 polymer ?
#
loop_
_entity_poly.entity_id
_entity_poly.type
_entity_poly.pdbx_seq_one_letter_code
_entity_poly.pdbx_strand_id
1 'polypeptide(L)'
;MKIDEQVEVQVRSVLDAVVHRNAPRLEETVREMSGRGILQQGTELAVAISGFVLFEIHDGLPSRDQINELAGDIAEQEAWMSPSVEDVRAYLTALAEKTPLSETLPHEAIVVLPYLVAANLLATASKPEDGEWWFKYLDKVEAAIEAAG
;
A
#
# COMPACT_ATOMS: atom_id res chain seq x y z
N MET A 1 -4.16 -10.25 -13.02
CA MET A 1 -5.02 -9.04 -13.04
C MET A 1 -4.45 -8.11 -14.08
N LYS A 2 -5.22 -7.60 -15.04
CA LYS A 2 -4.68 -6.60 -15.98
C LYS A 2 -4.71 -5.22 -15.33
N ILE A 3 -3.55 -4.57 -15.21
CA ILE A 3 -3.48 -3.21 -14.66
C ILE A 3 -3.81 -2.23 -15.80
N ASP A 4 -4.72 -1.29 -15.54
CA ASP A 4 -4.99 -0.19 -16.46
C ASP A 4 -3.88 0.86 -16.33
N GLU A 5 -3.27 1.25 -17.45
CA GLU A 5 -2.16 2.20 -17.48
C GLU A 5 -2.51 3.55 -16.83
N GLN A 6 -3.76 4.01 -16.97
CA GLN A 6 -4.21 5.25 -16.33
C GLN A 6 -4.31 5.10 -14.81
N VAL A 7 -4.72 3.93 -14.34
CA VAL A 7 -4.76 3.60 -12.90
C VAL A 7 -3.35 3.51 -12.34
N GLU A 8 -2.46 2.79 -13.04
CA GLU A 8 -1.06 2.60 -12.66
C GLU A 8 -0.33 3.93 -12.44
N VAL A 9 -0.40 4.84 -13.41
CA VAL A 9 0.24 6.16 -13.33
C VAL A 9 -0.25 6.96 -12.13
N GLN A 10 -1.54 6.87 -11.81
CA GLN A 10 -2.13 7.59 -10.69
C GLN A 10 -1.76 6.96 -9.35
N VAL A 11 -1.79 5.64 -9.24
CA VAL A 11 -1.31 4.93 -8.04
C VAL A 11 0.16 5.23 -7.78
N ARG A 12 1.02 5.17 -8.80
CA ARG A 12 2.43 5.57 -8.69
C ARG A 12 2.60 7.01 -8.20
N SER A 13 1.74 7.92 -8.65
CA SER A 13 1.76 9.32 -8.21
C SER A 13 1.35 9.48 -6.74
N VAL A 14 0.37 8.70 -6.26
CA VAL A 14 -0.01 8.66 -4.85
C VAL A 14 1.11 8.06 -4.01
N LEU A 15 1.67 6.92 -4.40
CA LEU A 15 2.78 6.27 -3.69
C LEU A 15 4.00 7.20 -3.61
N ASP A 16 4.34 7.90 -4.70
CA ASP A 16 5.41 8.89 -4.72
C ASP A 16 5.15 10.03 -3.71
N ALA A 17 3.92 10.51 -3.62
CA ALA A 17 3.55 11.53 -2.63
C ALA A 17 3.71 11.02 -1.19
N VAL A 18 3.36 9.76 -0.92
CA VAL A 18 3.51 9.13 0.40
C VAL A 18 4.99 8.94 0.76
N VAL A 19 5.79 8.37 -0.15
CA VAL A 19 7.24 8.16 0.07
C VAL A 19 7.94 9.49 0.39
N HIS A 20 7.53 10.58 -0.26
CA HIS A 20 8.07 11.92 -0.02
C HIS A 20 7.36 12.69 1.11
N ARG A 21 6.42 12.07 1.83
CA ARG A 21 5.65 12.67 2.94
C ARG A 21 4.97 13.99 2.56
N ASN A 22 4.41 14.05 1.36
CA ASN A 22 3.80 15.24 0.77
C ASN A 22 2.27 15.17 0.87
N ALA A 23 1.72 15.55 2.03
CA ALA A 23 0.28 15.56 2.30
C ALA A 23 -0.54 16.32 1.25
N PRO A 24 -0.18 17.58 0.87
CA PRO A 24 -0.94 18.30 -0.15
C PRO A 24 -1.04 17.56 -1.49
N ARG A 25 0.07 16.94 -1.93
CA ARG A 25 0.10 16.18 -3.19
C ARG A 25 -0.68 14.86 -3.07
N LEU A 26 -0.63 14.20 -1.92
CA LEU A 26 -1.43 13.00 -1.63
C LEU A 26 -2.93 13.33 -1.75
N GLU A 27 -3.39 14.38 -1.06
CA GLU A 27 -4.79 14.82 -1.11
C GLU A 27 -5.23 15.20 -2.52
N GLU A 28 -4.39 15.92 -3.26
CA GLU A 28 -4.65 16.31 -4.65
C GLU A 28 -4.79 15.09 -5.55
N THR A 29 -3.84 14.15 -5.49
CA THR A 29 -3.83 12.97 -6.36
C THR A 29 -5.01 12.05 -6.07
N VAL A 30 -5.35 11.82 -4.79
CA VAL A 30 -6.53 11.04 -4.40
C VAL A 30 -7.82 11.71 -4.89
N ARG A 31 -7.91 13.04 -4.80
CA ARG A 31 -9.05 13.81 -5.32
C ARG A 31 -9.15 13.70 -6.84
N GLU A 32 -8.05 13.76 -7.56
CA GLU A 32 -8.03 13.56 -9.02
C GLU A 32 -8.51 12.17 -9.41
N MET A 33 -8.05 11.13 -8.72
CA MET A 33 -8.50 9.75 -8.94
C MET A 33 -10.01 9.60 -8.69
N SER A 34 -10.52 10.23 -7.63
CA SER A 34 -11.95 10.29 -7.34
C SER A 34 -12.73 10.99 -8.46
N GLY A 35 -12.25 12.16 -8.92
CA GLY A 35 -12.88 12.91 -10.01
C GLY A 35 -12.87 12.18 -11.36
N ARG A 36 -11.88 11.32 -11.60
CA ARG A 36 -11.78 10.46 -12.78
C ARG A 36 -12.54 9.13 -12.65
N GLY A 37 -13.10 8.82 -11.48
CA GLY A 37 -13.84 7.58 -11.24
C GLY A 37 -12.98 6.32 -11.14
N ILE A 38 -11.67 6.47 -10.90
CA ILE A 38 -10.70 5.37 -10.84
C ILE A 38 -10.20 5.07 -9.42
N LEU A 39 -10.71 5.79 -8.41
CA LEU A 39 -10.26 5.66 -7.03
C LEU A 39 -10.35 4.23 -6.50
N GLN A 40 -11.46 3.54 -6.79
CA GLN A 40 -11.65 2.15 -6.37
C GLN A 40 -10.57 1.22 -6.95
N GLN A 41 -10.35 1.29 -8.27
CA GLN A 41 -9.36 0.46 -8.96
C GLN A 41 -7.94 0.76 -8.46
N GLY A 42 -7.64 2.03 -8.19
CA GLY A 42 -6.35 2.40 -7.60
C GLY A 42 -6.16 1.88 -6.19
N THR A 43 -7.21 1.91 -5.37
CA THR A 43 -7.17 1.35 -4.02
C THR A 43 -7.01 -0.17 -4.06
N GLU A 44 -7.71 -0.86 -4.97
CA GLU A 44 -7.55 -2.30 -5.21
C GLU A 44 -6.12 -2.65 -5.64
N LEU A 45 -5.49 -1.84 -6.51
CA LEU A 45 -4.09 -2.02 -6.88
C LEU A 45 -3.15 -1.80 -5.69
N ALA A 46 -3.36 -0.76 -4.88
CA ALA A 46 -2.56 -0.52 -3.67
C ALA A 46 -2.67 -1.68 -2.66
N VAL A 47 -3.87 -2.27 -2.50
CA VAL A 47 -4.10 -3.47 -1.70
C VAL A 47 -3.35 -4.67 -2.25
N ALA A 48 -3.36 -4.88 -3.56
CA ALA A 48 -2.63 -5.97 -4.21
C ALA A 48 -1.11 -5.82 -4.02
N ILE A 49 -0.57 -4.61 -4.16
CA ILE A 49 0.82 -4.28 -3.90
C ILE A 49 1.19 -4.59 -2.44
N SER A 50 0.41 -4.08 -1.48
CA SER A 50 0.64 -4.36 -0.05
C SER A 50 0.66 -5.85 0.24
N GLY A 51 -0.31 -6.61 -0.28
CA GLY A 51 -0.38 -8.06 -0.06
C GLY A 51 0.81 -8.81 -0.68
N PHE A 52 1.24 -8.43 -1.88
CA PHE A 52 2.40 -9.03 -2.54
C PHE A 52 3.68 -8.80 -1.73
N VAL A 53 3.97 -7.54 -1.40
CA VAL A 53 5.21 -7.18 -0.67
C VAL A 53 5.19 -7.78 0.73
N LEU A 54 4.05 -7.73 1.44
CA LEU A 54 3.89 -8.32 2.77
C LEU A 54 4.24 -9.81 2.77
N PHE A 55 3.76 -10.57 1.80
CA PHE A 55 4.06 -12.00 1.74
C PHE A 55 5.48 -12.29 1.28
N GLU A 56 6.06 -11.44 0.42
CA GLU A 56 7.45 -11.58 0.01
C GLU A 56 8.42 -11.37 1.19
N ILE A 57 8.26 -10.30 1.98
CA ILE A 57 9.17 -9.99 3.10
C ILE A 57 9.11 -11.01 4.24
N HIS A 58 7.99 -11.74 4.35
CA HIS A 58 7.78 -12.76 5.38
C HIS A 58 7.96 -14.20 4.86
N ASP A 59 8.34 -14.39 3.59
CA ASP A 59 8.43 -15.71 2.93
C ASP A 59 7.13 -16.53 3.09
N GLY A 60 5.99 -15.86 2.92
CA GLY A 60 4.65 -16.43 3.08
C GLY A 60 3.73 -15.62 3.98
N LEU A 61 2.79 -16.30 4.64
CA LEU A 61 1.81 -15.66 5.53
C LEU A 61 2.49 -15.19 6.82
N PRO A 62 2.40 -13.90 7.18
CA PRO A 62 2.94 -13.42 8.44
C PRO A 62 2.17 -13.97 9.63
N SER A 63 2.89 -14.26 10.70
CA SER A 63 2.31 -14.58 12.01
C SER A 63 1.66 -13.34 12.65
N ARG A 64 0.80 -13.58 13.64
CA ARG A 64 0.14 -12.49 14.39
C ARG A 64 1.14 -11.55 15.07
N ASP A 65 2.24 -12.09 15.59
CA ASP A 65 3.26 -11.27 16.25
C ASP A 65 4.00 -10.40 15.24
N GLN A 66 4.33 -10.94 14.06
CA GLN A 66 4.90 -10.16 12.95
C GLN A 66 3.95 -9.05 12.48
N ILE A 67 2.64 -9.32 12.38
CA ILE A 67 1.64 -8.30 12.05
C ILE A 67 1.59 -7.20 13.12
N ASN A 68 1.64 -7.57 14.41
CA ASN A 68 1.60 -6.60 15.51
C ASN A 68 2.84 -5.69 15.51
N GLU A 69 4.03 -6.27 15.31
CA GLU A 69 5.29 -5.55 15.23
C GLU A 69 5.29 -4.60 14.04
N LEU A 70 5.01 -5.12 12.84
CA LEU A 70 4.96 -4.34 11.61
C LEU A 70 3.92 -3.21 11.66
N ALA A 71 2.77 -3.44 12.29
CA ALA A 71 1.76 -2.39 12.46
C ALA A 71 2.26 -1.23 13.34
N GLY A 72 3.04 -1.54 14.39
CA GLY A 72 3.68 -0.54 15.23
C GLY A 72 4.72 0.27 14.46
N ASP A 73 5.60 -0.43 13.73
CA ASP A 73 6.66 0.18 12.94
C ASP A 73 6.11 1.11 11.86
N ILE A 74 5.10 0.65 11.09
CA ILE A 74 4.46 1.46 10.06
C ILE A 74 3.79 2.68 10.67
N ALA A 75 3.06 2.53 11.78
CA ALA A 75 2.38 3.65 12.40
C ALA A 75 3.36 4.72 12.92
N GLU A 76 4.52 4.31 13.43
CA GLU A 76 5.59 5.21 13.84
C GLU A 76 6.24 5.90 12.62
N GLN A 77 6.59 5.14 11.59
CA GLN A 77 7.24 5.65 10.38
C GLN A 77 6.34 6.60 9.58
N GLU A 78 5.03 6.34 9.58
CA GLU A 78 4.00 7.10 8.89
C GLU A 78 3.27 8.10 9.81
N ALA A 79 3.83 8.41 10.99
CA ALA A 79 3.23 9.32 11.97
C ALA A 79 2.89 10.73 11.43
N TRP A 80 3.49 11.14 10.32
CA TRP A 80 3.18 12.39 9.62
C TRP A 80 1.74 12.46 9.09
N MET A 81 1.11 11.32 8.79
CA MET A 81 -0.33 11.20 8.50
C MET A 81 -1.15 10.74 9.71
N SER A 82 -0.49 10.48 10.84
CA SER A 82 -1.10 10.01 12.10
C SER A 82 -2.02 8.77 11.96
N PRO A 83 -1.62 7.70 11.24
CA PRO A 83 -2.42 6.48 11.22
C PRO A 83 -2.46 5.83 12.62
N SER A 84 -3.60 5.27 13.00
CA SER A 84 -3.71 4.47 14.22
C SER A 84 -3.00 3.12 14.03
N VAL A 85 -2.23 2.69 15.04
CA VAL A 85 -1.67 1.33 15.10
C VAL A 85 -2.78 0.27 14.98
N GLU A 86 -3.97 0.55 15.52
CA GLU A 86 -5.11 -0.37 15.43
C GLU A 86 -5.61 -0.51 13.99
N ASP A 87 -5.71 0.59 13.25
CA ASP A 87 -6.15 0.57 11.85
C ASP A 87 -5.11 -0.12 10.95
N VAL A 88 -3.83 0.18 11.12
CA VAL A 88 -2.74 -0.47 10.37
C VAL A 88 -2.77 -1.99 10.61
N ARG A 89 -2.91 -2.39 11.89
CA ARG A 89 -2.99 -3.81 12.25
C ARG A 89 -4.22 -4.49 11.68
N ALA A 90 -5.39 -3.84 11.73
CA ALA A 90 -6.63 -4.36 11.15
C ALA A 90 -6.49 -4.54 9.64
N TYR A 91 -5.86 -3.59 8.96
CA TYR A 91 -5.54 -3.68 7.53
C TYR A 91 -4.62 -4.87 7.21
N LEU A 92 -3.48 -4.98 7.89
CA LEU A 92 -2.52 -6.08 7.68
C LEU A 92 -3.13 -7.45 7.98
N THR A 93 -3.94 -7.54 9.05
CA THR A 93 -4.69 -8.76 9.39
C THR A 93 -5.67 -9.12 8.28
N ALA A 94 -6.42 -8.14 7.77
CA ALA A 94 -7.36 -8.37 6.68
C ALA A 94 -6.66 -8.83 5.39
N LEU A 95 -5.46 -8.32 5.08
CA LEU A 95 -4.64 -8.83 3.97
C LEU A 95 -4.25 -10.30 4.17
N ALA A 96 -3.73 -10.65 5.36
CA ALA A 96 -3.29 -12.00 5.66
C ALA A 96 -4.45 -13.02 5.67
N GLU A 97 -5.61 -12.61 6.18
CA GLU A 97 -6.81 -13.45 6.29
C GLU A 97 -7.71 -13.42 5.05
N LYS A 98 -7.42 -12.55 4.07
CA LYS A 98 -8.22 -12.30 2.86
C LYS A 98 -9.66 -11.84 3.20
N THR A 99 -9.78 -11.04 4.24
CA THR A 99 -11.06 -10.47 4.71
C THR A 99 -11.34 -9.14 3.98
N PRO A 100 -12.59 -8.86 3.58
CA PRO A 100 -12.93 -7.57 2.97
C PRO A 100 -12.61 -6.38 3.87
N LEU A 101 -11.89 -5.37 3.36
CA LEU A 101 -11.52 -4.18 4.13
C LEU A 101 -12.72 -3.37 4.63
N SER A 102 -13.84 -3.44 3.91
CA SER A 102 -15.11 -2.81 4.32
C SER A 102 -15.69 -3.38 5.61
N GLU A 103 -15.26 -4.57 6.03
CA GLU A 103 -15.70 -5.22 7.27
C GLU A 103 -14.78 -4.90 8.45
N THR A 104 -13.56 -4.42 8.20
CA THR A 104 -12.51 -4.26 9.22
C THR A 104 -12.10 -2.81 9.47
N LEU A 105 -12.27 -1.92 8.48
CA LEU A 105 -11.82 -0.53 8.57
C LEU A 105 -12.98 0.46 8.46
N PRO A 106 -12.88 1.64 9.13
CA PRO A 106 -13.79 2.74 8.89
C PRO A 106 -13.61 3.28 7.47
N HIS A 107 -14.69 3.83 6.88
CA HIS A 107 -14.74 4.24 5.47
C HIS A 107 -13.64 5.24 5.09
N GLU A 108 -13.26 6.13 6.00
CA GLU A 108 -12.20 7.13 5.81
C GLU A 108 -10.81 6.48 5.71
N ALA A 109 -10.54 5.44 6.50
CA ALA A 109 -9.26 4.72 6.48
C ALA A 109 -9.11 3.84 5.24
N ILE A 110 -10.21 3.31 4.69
CA ILE A 110 -10.20 2.42 3.51
C ILE A 110 -9.54 3.07 2.29
N VAL A 111 -9.57 4.40 2.18
CA VAL A 111 -9.01 5.09 1.02
C VAL A 111 -7.52 5.36 1.17
N VAL A 112 -7.09 5.95 2.29
CA VAL A 112 -5.70 6.44 2.43
C VAL A 112 -4.74 5.37 2.96
N LEU A 113 -5.21 4.53 3.89
CA LEU A 113 -4.37 3.54 4.56
C LEU A 113 -3.70 2.54 3.60
N PRO A 114 -4.36 2.04 2.54
CA PRO A 114 -3.71 1.14 1.58
C PRO A 114 -2.51 1.76 0.89
N TYR A 115 -2.55 3.05 0.55
CA TYR A 115 -1.41 3.74 -0.07
C TYR A 115 -0.29 3.99 0.93
N LEU A 116 -0.62 4.34 2.18
CA LEU A 116 0.37 4.50 3.25
C LEU A 116 1.14 3.20 3.47
N VAL A 117 0.43 2.09 3.66
CA VAL A 117 1.03 0.78 3.90
C VAL A 117 1.81 0.30 2.68
N ALA A 118 1.25 0.42 1.47
CA ALA A 118 1.94 -0.01 0.25
C ALA A 118 3.26 0.75 0.03
N ALA A 119 3.25 2.07 0.16
CA ALA A 119 4.44 2.90 -0.01
C ALA A 119 5.51 2.60 1.06
N ASN A 120 5.08 2.43 2.31
CA ASN A 120 5.99 2.08 3.39
C ASN A 120 6.65 0.71 3.14
N LEU A 121 5.85 -0.32 2.83
CA LEU A 121 6.35 -1.66 2.54
C LEU A 121 7.32 -1.65 1.36
N LEU A 122 6.97 -0.96 0.26
CA LEU A 122 7.86 -0.82 -0.90
C LEU A 122 9.18 -0.13 -0.55
N ALA A 123 9.12 0.97 0.21
CA ALA A 123 10.31 1.71 0.61
C ALA A 123 11.22 0.88 1.52
N THR A 124 10.64 0.17 2.49
CA THR A 124 11.36 -0.64 3.47
C THR A 124 11.91 -1.94 2.88
N ALA A 125 11.18 -2.57 1.96
CA ALA A 125 11.61 -3.81 1.31
C ALA A 125 12.60 -3.58 0.17
N SER A 126 12.65 -2.36 -0.40
CA SER A 126 13.62 -2.03 -1.44
C SER A 126 15.06 -2.15 -0.94
N LYS A 127 15.99 -2.45 -1.85
CA LYS A 127 17.43 -2.56 -1.56
C LYS A 127 18.20 -1.49 -2.34
N PRO A 128 18.19 -0.22 -1.89
CA PRO A 128 18.85 0.88 -2.61
C PRO A 128 20.34 0.63 -2.84
N GLU A 129 21.01 -0.08 -1.94
CA GLU A 129 22.41 -0.50 -2.04
C GLU A 129 22.67 -1.43 -3.23
N ASP A 130 21.68 -2.22 -3.62
CA ASP A 130 21.70 -3.09 -4.81
C ASP A 130 21.17 -2.36 -6.06
N GLY A 131 20.93 -1.04 -5.95
CA GLY A 131 20.39 -0.20 -7.02
C GLY A 131 18.88 -0.34 -7.24
N GLU A 132 18.19 -1.04 -6.33
CA GLU A 132 16.75 -1.25 -6.31
C GLU A 132 16.07 -0.22 -5.41
N TRP A 133 15.58 0.85 -6.04
CA TRP A 133 14.74 1.84 -5.37
C TRP A 133 13.28 1.39 -5.39
N TRP A 134 12.46 1.94 -4.49
CA TRP A 134 11.04 1.58 -4.36
C TRP A 134 10.27 1.53 -5.70
N PHE A 135 10.54 2.45 -6.63
CA PHE A 135 9.86 2.48 -7.94
C PHE A 135 10.29 1.34 -8.86
N LYS A 136 11.56 0.92 -8.83
CA LYS A 136 12.03 -0.26 -9.60
C LYS A 136 11.51 -1.56 -8.99
N TYR A 137 11.41 -1.60 -7.66
CA TYR A 137 10.82 -2.73 -6.98
C TYR A 137 9.32 -2.82 -7.27
N LEU A 138 8.63 -1.68 -7.29
CA LEU A 138 7.23 -1.59 -7.71
C LEU A 138 7.01 -2.15 -9.13
N ASP A 139 7.88 -1.84 -10.10
CA ASP A 139 7.79 -2.42 -11.45
C ASP A 139 7.78 -3.97 -11.41
N LYS A 140 8.58 -4.58 -10.53
CA LYS A 140 8.62 -6.05 -10.36
C LYS A 140 7.34 -6.57 -9.70
N VAL A 141 6.85 -5.87 -8.68
CA VAL A 141 5.62 -6.21 -7.96
C VAL A 141 4.43 -6.16 -8.92
N GLU A 142 4.29 -5.09 -9.71
CA GLU A 142 3.22 -4.92 -10.70
C GLU A 142 3.29 -6.02 -11.76
N ALA A 143 4.47 -6.30 -12.32
CA ALA A 143 4.64 -7.40 -13.28
C ALA A 143 4.25 -8.77 -12.70
N ALA A 144 4.55 -9.02 -11.42
CA ALA A 144 4.18 -10.27 -10.75
C ALA A 144 2.67 -10.34 -10.47
N ILE A 145 2.03 -9.23 -10.09
CA ILE A 145 0.58 -9.13 -9.92
C ILE A 145 -0.15 -9.38 -11.26
N GLU A 146 0.39 -8.85 -12.37
CA GLU A 146 -0.15 -9.12 -13.70
C GLU A 146 -0.03 -10.60 -14.07
N ALA A 147 1.14 -11.21 -13.82
CA ALA A 147 1.38 -12.62 -14.12
C ALA A 147 0.56 -13.60 -13.26
N ALA A 148 0.16 -13.19 -12.05
CA ALA A 148 -0.60 -14.02 -11.12
C ALA A 148 -2.12 -14.09 -11.44
N GLY A 149 -2.62 -13.36 -12.45
CA GLY A 149 -4.01 -13.48 -12.89
C GLY A 149 -4.24 -13.04 -14.31
#